data_AF-A0A455SKL3-F1
#
_entry.id   AF-A0A455SKL3-F1
#
_cell.length_a   1.000
_cell.length_b   1.000
_cell.length_c   1.000
_cell.angle_alpha   90.00
_cell.angle_beta   90.00
_cell.angle_gamma   90.00
#
_symmetry.space_group_name_H-M   'P 1'
#
loop_
_entity.id
_entity.type
_entity.pdbx_description
1 polymer ?
#
loop_
_entity_poly.entity_id
_entity_poly.type
_entity_poly.pdbx_seq_one_letter_code
_entity_poly.pdbx_strand_id
1 'polypeptide(L)'
;MCLLALIARRPCYGYEMVQQLAQQGLDLVSEGSIYPLLSRLQHLKYIEGYLVASPEGPKRKYYRLLPEGARQLRQWRAEWETFVQAVTGILQGEESHAEDGSHDTTTNFLSY
;
A
#
# COMPACT_ATOMS: atom_id res chain seq x y z
N MET A 1 -4.00 -3.87 -0.58
CA MET A 1 -3.66 -2.54 -0.03
C MET A 1 -4.72 -1.47 -0.34
N CYS A 2 -4.98 -1.12 -1.60
CA CYS A 2 -5.81 0.05 -1.96
C CYS A 2 -7.23 0.03 -1.38
N LEU A 3 -7.97 -1.09 -1.50
CA LEU A 3 -9.32 -1.22 -0.91
C LEU A 3 -9.33 -0.96 0.59
N LEU A 4 -8.34 -1.50 1.27
CA LEU A 4 -8.21 -1.41 2.71
C LEU A 4 -7.84 0.02 3.14
N ALA A 5 -7.04 0.73 2.33
CA ALA A 5 -6.79 2.15 2.49
C ALA A 5 -8.04 3.02 2.28
N LEU A 6 -8.89 2.71 1.29
CA LEU A 6 -10.14 3.43 1.07
C LEU A 6 -11.11 3.24 2.25
N ILE A 7 -11.29 1.99 2.71
CA ILE A 7 -12.14 1.66 3.86
C ILE A 7 -11.64 2.32 5.14
N ALA A 8 -10.31 2.48 5.30
CA ALA A 8 -9.72 3.15 6.45
C ALA A 8 -10.08 4.64 6.55
N ARG A 9 -10.33 5.31 5.41
CA ARG A 9 -10.73 6.73 5.39
C ARG A 9 -12.19 6.91 5.77
N ARG A 10 -13.06 6.08 5.21
CA ARG A 10 -14.48 6.05 5.49
C ARG A 10 -15.07 4.69 5.11
N PRO A 11 -16.13 4.23 5.78
CA PRO A 11 -16.88 3.09 5.28
C PRO A 11 -17.37 3.33 3.84
N CYS A 12 -17.17 2.34 2.97
CA CYS A 12 -17.53 2.39 1.56
C CYS A 12 -18.25 1.10 1.14
N TYR A 13 -19.08 1.17 0.11
CA TYR A 13 -19.60 -0.03 -0.58
C TYR A 13 -18.86 -0.27 -1.91
N GLY A 14 -18.99 -1.49 -2.46
CA GLY A 14 -18.15 -1.96 -3.58
C GLY A 14 -18.08 -1.01 -4.78
N TYR A 15 -19.21 -0.47 -5.23
CA TYR A 15 -19.26 0.46 -6.36
C TYR A 15 -18.53 1.80 -6.07
N GLU A 16 -18.69 2.38 -4.87
CA GLU A 16 -17.94 3.61 -4.50
C GLU A 16 -16.44 3.39 -4.53
N MET A 17 -15.98 2.18 -4.19
CA MET A 17 -14.56 1.86 -4.23
C MET A 17 -14.06 1.79 -5.67
N VAL A 18 -14.83 1.18 -6.60
CA VAL A 18 -14.49 1.18 -8.03
C VAL A 18 -14.35 2.60 -8.55
N GLN A 19 -15.32 3.47 -8.26
CA GLN A 19 -15.28 4.87 -8.69
C GLN A 19 -14.06 5.61 -8.11
N GLN A 20 -13.78 5.43 -6.82
CA GLN A 20 -12.63 6.08 -6.18
C GLN A 20 -11.29 5.57 -6.72
N LEU A 21 -11.17 4.29 -7.07
CA LEU A 21 -9.95 3.75 -7.67
C LEU A 21 -9.73 4.29 -9.09
N ALA A 22 -10.77 4.35 -9.91
CA ALA A 22 -10.71 4.94 -11.25
C ALA A 22 -10.26 6.41 -11.19
N GLN A 23 -10.78 7.20 -10.23
CA GLN A 23 -10.34 8.59 -10.01
C GLN A 23 -8.85 8.74 -9.64
N GLN A 24 -8.20 7.66 -9.21
CA GLN A 24 -6.75 7.62 -8.91
C GLN A 24 -5.94 7.00 -10.06
N GLY A 25 -6.54 6.81 -11.24
CA GLY A 25 -5.91 6.20 -12.42
C GLY A 25 -5.82 4.68 -12.37
N LEU A 26 -6.57 4.02 -11.48
CA LEU A 26 -6.63 2.56 -11.38
C LEU A 26 -7.85 1.99 -12.13
N ASP A 27 -8.01 2.39 -13.39
CA ASP A 27 -9.17 2.07 -14.24
C ASP A 27 -9.30 0.57 -14.55
N LEU A 28 -8.23 -0.21 -14.34
CA LEU A 28 -8.22 -1.66 -14.49
C LEU A 28 -9.05 -2.38 -13.42
N VAL A 29 -9.45 -1.70 -12.34
CA VAL A 29 -10.22 -2.30 -11.26
C VAL A 29 -11.72 -2.25 -11.58
N SER A 30 -12.28 -3.41 -11.91
CA SER A 30 -13.71 -3.58 -12.19
C SER A 30 -14.49 -4.16 -11.01
N GLU A 31 -15.81 -4.08 -11.05
CA GLU A 31 -16.69 -4.77 -10.09
C GLU A 31 -16.39 -6.27 -9.99
N GLY A 32 -16.12 -6.92 -11.12
CA GLY A 32 -15.77 -8.35 -11.16
C GLY A 32 -14.49 -8.70 -10.38
N SER A 33 -13.57 -7.74 -10.24
CA SER A 33 -12.33 -7.91 -9.49
C SER A 33 -12.45 -7.54 -8.02
N ILE A 34 -13.38 -6.64 -7.66
CA ILE A 34 -13.44 -6.09 -6.30
C ILE A 34 -14.10 -7.03 -5.30
N TYR A 35 -15.16 -7.73 -5.69
CA TYR A 35 -15.91 -8.60 -4.76
C TYR A 35 -15.11 -9.81 -4.28
N PRO A 36 -14.33 -10.52 -5.13
CA PRO A 36 -13.41 -11.55 -4.66
C PRO A 36 -12.36 -11.01 -3.68
N LEU A 37 -11.84 -9.80 -3.92
CA LEU A 37 -10.88 -9.16 -3.02
C LEU A 37 -11.52 -8.79 -1.68
N LEU A 38 -12.72 -8.21 -1.69
CA LEU A 38 -13.48 -7.91 -0.47
C LEU A 38 -13.77 -9.18 0.33
N SER A 39 -14.17 -10.26 -0.35
CA SER A 39 -14.38 -11.57 0.29
C SER A 39 -13.10 -12.07 0.97
N ARG A 40 -11.95 -11.98 0.29
CA ARG A 40 -10.65 -12.33 0.87
C ARG A 40 -10.31 -11.48 2.10
N LEU A 41 -10.53 -10.16 2.04
CA LEU A 41 -10.26 -9.27 3.17
C LEU A 41 -11.17 -9.57 4.38
N GLN A 42 -12.42 -10.00 4.14
CA GLN A 42 -13.32 -10.47 5.19
C GLN A 42 -12.83 -11.79 5.81
N HIS A 43 -12.42 -12.76 4.98
CA HIS A 43 -11.86 -14.03 5.47
C HIS A 43 -10.60 -13.83 6.32
N LEU A 44 -9.76 -12.85 5.95
CA LEU A 44 -8.58 -12.46 6.72
C LEU A 44 -8.91 -11.62 7.97
N LYS A 45 -10.18 -11.35 8.25
CA LYS A 45 -10.66 -10.51 9.36
C LYS A 45 -10.09 -9.09 9.34
N TYR A 46 -9.76 -8.57 8.17
CA TYR A 46 -9.28 -7.21 8.04
C TYR A 46 -10.41 -6.18 7.94
N ILE A 47 -11.57 -6.62 7.44
CA ILE A 47 -12.76 -5.79 7.30
C ILE A 47 -13.98 -6.60 7.72
N GLU A 48 -15.05 -5.90 8.07
CA GLU A 48 -16.37 -6.49 8.23
C GLU A 48 -17.39 -5.78 7.35
N GLY A 49 -18.36 -6.56 6.86
CA GLY A 49 -19.44 -6.06 6.03
C GLY A 49 -20.73 -5.90 6.84
N TYR A 50 -21.43 -4.79 6.68
CA TYR A 50 -22.70 -4.52 7.33
C TYR A 50 -23.71 -3.94 6.33
N LEU A 51 -24.98 -4.23 6.54
CA LEU A 51 -26.05 -3.76 5.66
C LEU A 51 -26.54 -2.40 6.12
N VAL A 52 -26.62 -1.45 5.19
CA VAL A 52 -27.15 -0.12 5.40
C VAL A 52 -28.40 0.06 4.53
N ALA A 53 -29.45 0.63 5.13
CA ALA A 53 -30.65 0.98 4.39
C ALA A 53 -30.31 2.06 3.35
N SER A 54 -30.76 1.87 2.12
CA SER A 54 -30.70 2.90 1.09
C SER A 54 -31.98 3.73 1.17
N PRO A 55 -31.92 5.07 0.97
CA PRO A 55 -33.11 5.91 0.92
C PRO A 55 -34.11 5.41 -0.14
N GLU A 56 -33.58 4.91 -1.26
CA GLU A 56 -34.32 4.26 -2.33
C GLU A 56 -33.55 3.00 -2.77
N GLY A 57 -34.25 1.85 -2.83
CA GLY A 57 -33.70 0.59 -3.33
C GLY A 57 -33.19 -0.41 -2.27
N PRO A 58 -32.51 -1.48 -2.71
CA PRO A 58 -32.07 -2.56 -1.82
C PRO A 58 -31.01 -2.09 -0.82
N LYS A 59 -30.92 -2.82 0.30
CA LYS A 59 -29.87 -2.59 1.31
C LYS A 59 -28.49 -2.72 0.65
N ARG A 60 -27.61 -1.75 0.90
CA ARG A 60 -26.23 -1.76 0.42
C ARG A 60 -25.33 -2.38 1.47
N LYS A 61 -24.40 -3.24 1.04
CA LYS A 61 -23.37 -3.79 1.91
C LYS A 61 -22.19 -2.82 1.97
N TYR A 62 -22.02 -2.17 3.12
CA TYR A 62 -20.87 -1.33 3.43
C TYR A 62 -19.80 -2.15 4.13
N TYR A 63 -18.55 -1.69 4.03
CA TYR A 63 -17.41 -2.31 4.69
C TYR A 63 -16.77 -1.31 5.64
N ARG A 64 -16.37 -1.77 6.82
CA ARG A 64 -15.55 -1.00 7.77
C ARG A 64 -14.30 -1.78 8.16
N LEU A 65 -13.27 -1.04 8.54
CA LEU A 65 -11.97 -1.58 8.89
C LEU A 65 -12.00 -2.20 10.29
N LEU A 66 -11.37 -3.36 10.46
CA LEU A 66 -11.13 -3.99 11.75
C LEU A 66 -9.72 -3.67 12.27
N PRO A 67 -9.44 -3.83 13.59
CA PRO A 67 -8.12 -3.58 14.17
C PRO A 67 -6.98 -4.33 13.47
N GLU A 68 -7.21 -5.59 13.10
CA GLU A 68 -6.28 -6.44 12.34
C GLU A 68 -5.98 -5.84 10.97
N GLY A 69 -7.02 -5.36 10.28
CA GLY A 69 -6.86 -4.65 9.01
C GLY A 69 -6.05 -3.37 9.15
N ALA A 70 -6.30 -2.58 10.19
CA ALA A 70 -5.53 -1.37 10.45
C ALA A 70 -4.04 -1.66 10.71
N ARG A 71 -3.72 -2.75 11.42
CA ARG A 71 -2.33 -3.21 11.61
C ARG A 71 -1.71 -3.62 10.27
N GLN A 72 -2.42 -4.43 9.49
CA GLN A 72 -1.94 -4.88 8.19
C GLN A 72 -1.71 -3.72 7.22
N LEU A 73 -2.59 -2.71 7.23
CA LEU A 73 -2.44 -1.51 6.38
C LEU A 73 -1.14 -0.77 6.68
N ARG A 74 -0.83 -0.60 7.97
CA ARG A 74 0.41 0.07 8.40
C ARG A 74 1.63 -0.71 7.95
N GLN A 75 1.61 -2.02 8.09
CA GLN A 75 2.69 -2.88 7.63
C GLN A 75 2.90 -2.77 6.12
N TRP A 76 1.84 -2.94 5.32
CA TRP A 76 1.95 -2.80 3.86
C TRP A 76 2.41 -1.41 3.43
N ARG A 77 2.00 -0.36 4.14
CA ARG A 77 2.45 1.01 3.87
C ARG A 77 3.95 1.14 4.09
N ALA A 78 4.47 0.65 5.22
CA ALA A 78 5.90 0.69 5.51
C ALA A 78 6.71 -0.11 4.47
N GLU A 79 6.25 -1.32 4.13
CA GLU A 79 6.89 -2.16 3.10
C GLU A 79 6.90 -1.47 1.72
N TRP A 80 5.80 -0.81 1.35
CA TRP A 80 5.69 -0.06 0.11
C TRP A 80 6.62 1.16 0.08
N GLU A 81 6.69 1.92 1.17
CA GLU A 81 7.56 3.10 1.27
C GLU A 81 9.04 2.71 1.11
N THR A 82 9.48 1.65 1.81
CA THR A 82 10.84 1.10 1.65
C THR A 82 11.11 0.66 0.21
N PHE A 83 10.16 -0.06 -0.41
CA PHE A 83 10.31 -0.53 -1.78
C PHE A 83 10.44 0.64 -2.78
N VAL A 84 9.57 1.65 -2.67
CA VAL A 84 9.61 2.82 -3.55
C VAL A 84 10.93 3.58 -3.39
N GLN A 85 11.38 3.81 -2.15
CA GLN A 85 12.67 4.48 -1.90
C GLN A 85 13.83 3.74 -2.57
N ALA A 86 13.91 2.41 -2.40
CA ALA A 86 14.97 1.61 -3.01
C ALA A 86 14.94 1.68 -4.54
N VAL A 87 13.76 1.54 -5.16
CA VAL A 87 13.62 1.64 -6.62
C VAL A 87 13.96 3.04 -7.12
N THR A 88 13.51 4.08 -6.41
CA THR A 88 13.81 5.47 -6.75
C THR A 88 15.32 5.74 -6.72
N GLY A 89 16.05 5.29 -5.70
CA GLY A 89 17.50 5.45 -5.62
C GLY A 89 18.23 4.78 -6.79
N ILE A 90 17.82 3.55 -7.16
CA ILE A 90 18.38 2.84 -8.32
C ILE A 90 18.14 3.61 -9.62
N LEU A 91 16.92 4.13 -9.82
CA LEU A 91 16.56 4.85 -11.05
C LEU A 91 17.19 6.24 -11.14
N GLN A 92 17.47 6.88 -10.00
CA GLN A 92 18.09 8.20 -9.93
C GLN A 92 19.62 8.15 -9.96
N GLY A 93 20.21 6.95 -9.95
CA GLY A 93 21.66 6.78 -10.03
C GLY A 93 22.39 7.20 -8.76
N GLU A 94 21.72 7.11 -7.59
CA GLU A 94 22.40 7.27 -6.31
C GLU A 94 23.25 6.02 -6.07
N GLU A 95 24.44 5.99 -6.66
CA GLU A 95 25.52 5.14 -6.19
C GLU A 95 25.75 5.50 -4.73
N SER A 96 25.26 4.64 -3.84
CA SER A 96 25.74 4.59 -2.47
C SER A 96 27.24 4.32 -2.57
N HIS A 97 28.04 5.38 -2.65
CA HIS A 97 29.48 5.33 -2.50
C HIS A 97 29.71 4.77 -1.09
N ALA A 98 29.84 3.45 -1.02
CA ALA A 98 30.55 2.81 0.05
C ALA A 98 31.98 3.35 -0.07
N GLU A 99 32.29 4.35 0.76
CA GLU A 99 33.67 4.73 1.04
C GLU A 99 34.38 3.48 1.56
N ASP A 100 35.04 2.78 0.65
CA ASP A 100 36.07 1.82 0.97
C ASP A 100 37.22 2.60 1.61
N GLY A 101 37.25 2.56 2.95
CA GLY A 101 38.33 3.09 3.76
C GLY A 101 39.61 2.30 3.50
N SER A 102 40.29 2.58 2.40
CA SER A 102 41.63 2.12 2.09
C SER A 102 42.58 3.31 2.02
N HIS A 103 42.80 3.96 3.17
CA HIS A 103 44.01 4.74 3.42
C HIS A 103 44.99 3.85 4.19
N ASP A 104 45.59 2.87 3.49
CA ASP A 104 46.80 2.23 4.01
C ASP A 104 48.03 3.03 3.58
N THR A 105 48.83 3.37 4.56
CA THR A 105 49.82 4.46 4.52
C THR A 105 51.12 3.94 3.93
N THR A 106 51.27 3.98 2.60
CA THR A 106 52.60 3.82 1.97
C THR A 106 53.21 5.19 1.69
N THR A 107 53.57 5.92 2.75
CA THR A 107 54.56 7.00 2.62
C THR A 107 55.94 6.37 2.71
N ASN A 108 56.40 5.89 1.55
CA ASN A 108 57.79 5.57 1.29
C ASN A 108 58.58 6.89 1.22
N PHE A 109 59.16 7.32 2.35
CA PHE A 109 60.17 8.37 2.38
C PHE A 109 61.56 7.73 2.51
N LEU A 110 62.10 7.32 1.37
CA LEU A 110 63.55 7.24 1.18
C LEU A 110 64.04 8.66 0.88
N SER A 111 64.69 9.30 1.85
CA SER A 111 65.71 10.34 1.63
C SER A 111 66.41 10.68 2.95
N TYR A 112 67.74 10.49 2.92
CA TYR A 112 68.78 10.69 3.94
C TYR A 112 69.02 9.59 4.98
#